data_AF-A0A4R0WWM7-F1
#
_entry.id   AF-A0A4R0WWM7-F1
#
_cell.length_a   1.000
_cell.length_b   1.000
_cell.length_c   1.000
_cell.angle_alpha   90.00
_cell.angle_beta   90.00
_cell.angle_gamma   90.00
#
_symmetry.space_group_name_H-M   'P 1'
#
loop_
_entity.id
_entity.type
_entity.pdbx_description
1 polymer ?
#
loop_
_entity_poly.entity_id
_entity_poly.type
_entity_poly.pdbx_seq_one_letter_code
_entity_poly.pdbx_strand_id
1 'polypeptide(L)'
;LQRFETLDTAQLGRPPSMLGPVQTQWWKDTLKASRATWKVWGNEVMLNRLWVNLPSGSGDQNTSLVVNCDSWDGYPAHKHELLDWLRQESIRNVVAITGDLHAFQCGVVRDEPDLSKGEPVLVDFVCAG
;
A
#
# COMPACT_ATOMS: atom_id res chain seq x y z
N LEU A 1 -6.05 -10.15 -8.65
CA LEU A 1 -6.69 -9.16 -7.74
C LEU A 1 -7.74 -8.31 -8.43
N GLN A 2 -7.43 -7.64 -9.55
CA GLN A 2 -8.37 -6.72 -10.23
C GLN A 2 -9.79 -7.29 -10.47
N ARG A 3 -9.90 -8.56 -10.89
CA ARG A 3 -11.20 -9.23 -11.05
C ARG A 3 -12.00 -9.31 -9.74
N PHE A 4 -11.35 -9.66 -8.62
CA PHE A 4 -12.00 -9.77 -7.32
C PHE A 4 -12.41 -8.40 -6.81
N GLU A 5 -11.51 -7.41 -6.88
CA GLU A 5 -11.79 -6.03 -6.49
C GLU A 5 -12.96 -5.44 -7.30
N THR A 6 -13.07 -5.75 -8.59
CA THR A 6 -14.19 -5.32 -9.44
C THR A 6 -15.53 -5.89 -8.98
N LEU A 7 -15.56 -7.18 -8.60
CA LEU A 7 -16.76 -7.84 -8.10
C LEU A 7 -17.18 -7.26 -6.75
N ASP A 8 -16.22 -7.11 -5.83
CA ASP A 8 -16.48 -6.53 -4.50
C ASP A 8 -16.93 -5.08 -4.62
N THR A 9 -16.36 -4.31 -5.57
CA THR A 9 -16.78 -2.93 -5.86
C THR A 9 -18.23 -2.87 -6.30
N ALA A 10 -18.65 -3.77 -7.19
CA ALA A 10 -20.04 -3.83 -7.65
C ALA A 10 -21.01 -4.16 -6.51
N GLN A 11 -20.60 -4.99 -5.55
CA GLN A 11 -21.41 -5.35 -4.39
C GLN A 11 -21.46 -4.23 -3.34
N LEU A 12 -20.34 -3.57 -3.06
CA LEU A 12 -20.20 -2.56 -2.01
C LEU A 12 -20.58 -1.14 -2.46
N GLY A 13 -20.66 -0.90 -3.78
CA GLY A 13 -20.85 0.43 -4.36
C GLY A 13 -19.61 1.33 -4.26
N ARG A 14 -18.48 0.78 -3.81
CA ARG A 14 -17.17 1.44 -3.65
C ARG A 14 -16.06 0.37 -3.64
N PRO A 15 -14.82 0.72 -3.97
CA PRO A 15 -13.70 -0.21 -3.79
C PRO A 15 -13.63 -0.77 -2.36
N PRO A 16 -13.27 -2.05 -2.18
CA PRO A 16 -12.98 -2.60 -0.87
C PRO A 16 -11.83 -1.80 -0.24
N SER A 17 -11.90 -1.57 1.06
CA SER A 17 -10.89 -0.77 1.76
C SER A 17 -10.60 -1.32 3.13
N MET A 18 -9.32 -1.31 3.50
CA MET A 18 -8.83 -1.82 4.77
C MET A 18 -9.31 -0.97 5.96
N LEU A 19 -9.29 0.36 5.83
CA LEU A 19 -9.66 1.30 6.90
C LEU A 19 -11.16 1.67 6.88
N GLY A 20 -11.83 1.50 5.75
CA GLY A 20 -13.16 2.10 5.55
C GLY A 20 -13.13 3.64 5.46
N PRO A 21 -14.22 4.28 5.00
CA PRO A 21 -14.22 5.70 4.65
C PRO A 21 -13.93 6.63 5.85
N VAL A 22 -14.43 6.29 7.04
CA VAL A 22 -14.29 7.14 8.24
C VAL A 22 -12.83 7.20 8.69
N GLN A 23 -12.17 6.05 8.81
CA GLN A 23 -10.77 6.00 9.26
C GLN A 23 -9.81 6.49 8.17
N THR A 24 -10.13 6.28 6.88
CA THR A 24 -9.37 6.89 5.76
C THR A 24 -9.38 8.42 5.85
N GLN A 25 -10.55 9.03 6.07
CA GLN A 25 -10.64 10.48 6.19
C GLN A 25 -9.91 10.98 7.44
N TRP A 26 -10.10 10.32 8.59
CA TRP A 26 -9.38 10.64 9.81
C TRP A 26 -7.86 10.58 9.64
N TRP A 27 -7.36 9.57 8.93
CA TRP A 27 -5.92 9.41 8.66
C TRP A 27 -5.38 10.55 7.80
N LYS A 28 -6.11 10.92 6.73
CA LYS A 28 -5.77 12.06 5.87
C LYS A 28 -5.74 13.37 6.66
N ASP A 29 -6.77 13.64 7.44
CA ASP A 29 -6.87 14.87 8.24
C ASP A 29 -5.77 14.94 9.30
N THR A 30 -5.48 13.83 9.97
CA THR A 30 -4.44 13.73 11.00
C THR A 30 -3.05 14.02 10.42
N LEU A 31 -2.71 13.42 9.28
CA LEU A 31 -1.41 13.64 8.66
C LEU A 31 -1.26 15.05 8.08
N LYS A 32 -2.33 15.59 7.49
CA LYS A 32 -2.34 16.96 6.92
C LYS A 32 -2.23 18.03 7.99
N ALA A 33 -2.85 17.82 9.16
CA ALA A 33 -2.77 18.76 10.28
C ALA A 33 -1.43 18.71 11.03
N SER A 34 -0.67 17.61 10.92
CA SER A 34 0.55 17.40 11.69
C SER A 34 1.71 18.29 11.25
N ARG A 35 2.28 19.02 12.22
CA ARG A 35 3.50 19.82 12.06
C ARG A 35 4.76 19.10 12.51
N ALA A 36 4.65 17.83 12.91
CA ALA A 36 5.80 17.04 13.36
C ALA A 36 6.78 16.81 12.20
N THR A 37 8.08 16.79 12.51
CA THR A 37 9.13 16.48 11.53
C THR A 37 8.93 15.09 10.92
N TRP A 38 8.53 14.11 11.72
CA TRP A 38 8.22 12.74 11.29
C TRP A 38 6.78 12.40 11.63
N LYS A 39 6.10 11.69 10.73
CA LYS A 39 4.74 11.19 10.91
C LYS A 39 4.80 9.66 10.90
N VAL A 40 4.50 9.04 12.03
CA VAL A 40 4.58 7.58 12.18
C VAL A 40 3.20 6.98 11.97
N TRP A 41 3.11 6.02 11.05
CA TRP A 41 1.93 5.22 10.79
C TRP A 41 2.15 3.78 11.28
N GLY A 42 1.73 3.50 12.51
CA GLY A 42 1.62 2.13 13.01
C GLY A 42 0.38 1.46 12.42
N ASN A 43 0.56 0.31 11.78
CA ASN A 43 -0.54 -0.55 11.34
C ASN A 43 -0.08 -2.01 11.30
N GLU A 44 -1.03 -2.94 11.15
CA GLU A 44 -0.84 -4.35 11.43
C GLU A 44 0.01 -5.06 10.36
N VAL A 45 -0.22 -4.72 9.10
CA VAL A 45 0.25 -5.49 7.93
C VAL A 45 1.10 -4.66 6.98
N MET A 46 2.03 -5.32 6.27
CA MET A 46 3.05 -4.64 5.46
C MET A 46 2.49 -3.76 4.32
N LEU A 47 3.14 -2.61 4.10
CA LEU A 47 2.97 -1.73 2.93
C LEU A 47 4.02 -2.02 1.85
N ASN A 48 5.16 -2.61 2.23
CA ASN A 48 6.09 -3.19 1.26
C ASN A 48 5.38 -4.20 0.34
N ARG A 49 5.95 -4.45 -0.83
CA ARG A 49 5.39 -5.41 -1.78
C ARG A 49 6.06 -6.75 -1.66
N LEU A 50 5.25 -7.79 -1.65
CA LEU A 50 5.70 -9.18 -1.78
C LEU A 50 5.13 -9.77 -3.06
N TRP A 51 5.75 -9.41 -4.18
CA TRP A 51 5.36 -9.85 -5.52
C TRP A 51 6.43 -10.77 -6.10
N VAL A 52 6.01 -11.77 -6.86
CA VAL A 52 6.90 -12.67 -7.59
C VAL A 52 6.66 -12.49 -9.08
N ASN A 53 7.71 -12.20 -9.83
CA ASN A 53 7.69 -12.18 -11.29
C ASN A 53 8.12 -13.54 -11.81
N LEU A 54 7.18 -14.27 -12.41
CA LEU A 54 7.45 -15.56 -13.03
C LEU A 54 7.68 -15.37 -14.54
N PRO A 55 8.70 -16.02 -15.12
CA PRO A 55 8.83 -16.12 -16.57
C PRO A 55 7.58 -16.78 -17.14
N SER A 56 6.92 -16.17 -18.13
CA SER A 56 6.02 -16.97 -18.96
C SER A 56 6.88 -17.83 -19.90
N GLY A 57 6.51 -19.09 -20.08
CA GLY A 57 7.17 -19.99 -21.04
C GLY A 57 7.07 -19.53 -22.50
N SER A 58 6.39 -18.41 -22.77
CA SER A 58 6.17 -17.79 -24.07
C SER A 58 6.70 -16.36 -24.10
N GLY A 59 8.01 -16.19 -23.96
CA GLY A 59 8.82 -15.08 -24.52
C GLY A 59 8.62 -13.65 -24.02
N ASP A 60 7.38 -13.16 -23.86
CA ASP A 60 7.13 -11.70 -23.92
C ASP A 60 6.32 -11.13 -22.74
N GLN A 61 5.91 -11.92 -21.75
CA GLN A 61 5.18 -11.40 -20.59
C GLN A 61 5.62 -12.09 -19.29
N ASN A 62 6.29 -11.39 -18.37
CA ASN A 62 6.43 -11.89 -17.00
C ASN A 62 5.05 -11.80 -16.33
N THR A 63 4.62 -12.88 -15.68
CA THR A 63 3.42 -12.84 -14.84
C THR A 63 3.83 -12.37 -13.45
N SER A 64 3.35 -11.20 -13.05
CA SER A 64 3.51 -10.70 -11.68
C SER A 64 2.39 -11.27 -10.80
N LEU A 65 2.77 -12.04 -9.78
CA LEU A 65 1.86 -12.59 -8.78
C LEU A 65 2.02 -11.84 -7.46
N VAL A 66 0.90 -11.41 -6.89
CA VAL A 66 0.86 -10.91 -5.50
C VAL A 66 0.85 -12.13 -4.59
N VAL A 67 1.86 -12.25 -3.72
CA VAL A 67 2.03 -13.40 -2.82
C VAL A 67 1.23 -13.22 -1.54
N ASN A 68 1.21 -12.00 -0.99
CA ASN A 68 0.48 -11.67 0.22
C ASN A 68 -0.74 -10.79 -0.10
N CYS A 69 -1.90 -11.42 -0.25
CA CYS A 69 -3.17 -10.74 -0.52
C CYS A 69 -3.93 -10.33 0.75
N ASP A 70 -3.43 -10.70 1.95
CA ASP A 70 -4.04 -10.30 3.22
C ASP A 70 -3.53 -8.93 3.68
N SER A 71 -2.33 -8.54 3.22
CA SER A 71 -1.75 -7.22 3.44
C SER A 71 -2.29 -6.14 2.49
N TRP A 72 -1.71 -4.94 2.54
CA TRP A 72 -2.15 -3.80 1.72
C TRP A 72 -2.18 -4.07 0.21
N ASP A 73 -1.38 -5.00 -0.31
CA ASP A 73 -1.43 -5.38 -1.72
C ASP A 73 -2.72 -6.11 -2.11
N GLY A 74 -3.47 -6.66 -1.15
CA GLY A 74 -4.83 -7.19 -1.35
C GLY A 74 -5.91 -6.12 -1.59
N TYR A 75 -5.61 -4.88 -1.23
CA TYR A 75 -6.51 -3.72 -1.37
C TYR A 75 -5.88 -2.64 -2.27
N PRO A 76 -5.58 -2.97 -3.55
CA PRO A 76 -4.72 -2.13 -4.38
C PRO A 76 -5.30 -0.74 -4.64
N ALA A 77 -6.60 -0.60 -4.87
CA ALA A 77 -7.20 0.73 -5.07
C ALA A 77 -7.10 1.59 -3.80
N HIS A 78 -7.35 1.00 -2.62
CA HIS A 78 -7.30 1.74 -1.36
C HIS A 78 -5.86 2.07 -0.95
N LYS A 79 -4.92 1.15 -1.15
CA LYS A 79 -3.49 1.42 -0.96
C LYS A 79 -3.03 2.56 -1.86
N HIS A 80 -3.37 2.50 -3.16
CA HIS A 80 -3.04 3.56 -4.11
C HIS A 80 -3.67 4.90 -3.70
N GLU A 81 -4.94 4.93 -3.29
CA GLU A 81 -5.61 6.15 -2.82
C GLU A 81 -4.82 6.84 -1.70
N LEU A 82 -4.37 6.10 -0.69
CA LEU A 82 -3.63 6.66 0.44
C LEU A 82 -2.24 7.15 0.01
N LEU A 83 -1.51 6.34 -0.76
CA LEU A 83 -0.13 6.64 -1.12
C LEU A 83 -0.03 7.76 -2.17
N ASP A 84 -0.92 7.79 -3.16
CA ASP A 84 -1.02 8.89 -4.12
C ASP A 84 -1.49 10.18 -3.44
N TRP A 85 -2.40 10.10 -2.45
CA TRP A 85 -2.77 11.27 -1.66
C TRP A 85 -1.58 11.86 -0.88
N LEU A 86 -0.70 11.04 -0.30
CA LEU A 86 0.55 11.54 0.33
C LEU A 86 1.39 12.35 -0.66
N ARG A 87 1.52 11.86 -1.91
CA ARG A 87 2.24 12.55 -2.99
C ARG A 87 1.54 13.86 -3.36
N GLN A 88 0.25 13.81 -3.69
CA GLN A 88 -0.53 14.96 -4.13
C GLN A 88 -0.54 16.10 -3.11
N GLU A 89 -0.71 15.78 -1.83
CA GLU A 89 -0.74 16.77 -0.74
C GLU A 89 0.65 17.10 -0.19
N SER A 90 1.71 16.56 -0.80
CA SER A 90 3.10 16.78 -0.36
C SER A 90 3.32 16.44 1.12
N ILE A 91 2.66 15.39 1.62
CA ILE A 91 2.85 14.89 2.98
C ILE A 91 4.17 14.14 3.03
N ARG A 92 5.17 14.76 3.67
CA ARG A 92 6.54 14.22 3.75
C ARG A 92 6.85 13.61 5.12
N ASN A 93 7.95 12.87 5.14
CA ASN A 93 8.55 12.23 6.32
C ASN A 93 7.61 11.25 7.01
N VAL A 94 6.91 10.44 6.20
CA VAL A 94 6.05 9.37 6.68
C VAL A 94 6.87 8.10 6.85
N VAL A 95 6.76 7.48 8.03
CA VAL A 95 7.38 6.20 8.35
C VAL A 95 6.27 5.26 8.79
N ALA A 96 6.15 4.11 8.13
CA ALA A 96 5.30 3.04 8.58
C ALA A 96 6.07 2.05 9.44
N ILE A 97 5.39 1.51 10.46
CA ILE A 97 5.87 0.41 11.28
C ILE A 97 4.80 -0.67 11.22
N THR A 98 5.16 -1.83 10.69
CA THR A 98 4.25 -2.94 10.38
C THR A 98 4.79 -4.26 10.91
N GLY A 99 3.95 -5.31 10.89
CA GLY A 99 4.31 -6.65 11.35
C GLY A 99 3.65 -7.73 10.50
N ASP A 100 3.09 -8.74 11.18
CA ASP A 100 2.34 -9.89 10.63
C ASP A 100 3.15 -10.87 9.77
N LEU A 101 4.05 -10.38 8.92
CA LEU A 101 4.85 -11.21 8.00
C LEU A 101 5.81 -12.20 8.70
N HIS A 102 6.05 -12.05 10.02
CA HIS A 102 7.01 -12.84 10.81
C HIS A 102 8.44 -12.80 10.23
N ALA A 103 8.81 -11.68 9.63
CA ALA A 103 10.12 -11.45 9.05
C ALA A 103 10.50 -9.97 9.16
N PHE A 104 11.80 -9.69 9.12
CA PHE A 104 12.29 -8.32 9.01
C PHE A 104 12.35 -7.88 7.55
N GLN A 105 11.72 -6.76 7.24
CA GLN A 105 11.86 -6.07 5.96
C GLN A 105 11.93 -4.57 6.16
N CYS A 106 12.61 -3.88 5.26
CA CYS A 106 12.61 -2.43 5.18
C CYS A 106 12.61 -2.04 3.71
N GLY A 107 11.74 -1.12 3.34
CA GLY A 107 11.61 -0.72 1.94
C GLY A 107 11.01 0.66 1.76
N VAL A 108 11.38 1.27 0.64
CA VAL A 108 10.74 2.49 0.15
C VAL A 108 9.44 2.11 -0.53
N VAL A 109 8.34 2.67 -0.05
CA VAL A 109 7.01 2.48 -0.62
C VAL A 109 6.70 3.65 -1.54
N ARG A 110 6.16 3.32 -2.72
CA ARG A 110 5.82 4.27 -3.79
C ARG A 110 4.32 4.38 -3.98
N ASP A 111 3.85 5.53 -4.43
CA ASP A 111 2.45 5.84 -4.72
C ASP A 111 1.79 4.87 -5.72
N GLU A 112 2.53 4.44 -6.72
CA GLU A 112 2.05 3.48 -7.72
C GLU A 112 3.05 2.33 -7.96
N PRO A 113 2.64 1.25 -8.66
CA PRO A 113 3.46 0.07 -8.78
C PRO A 113 4.54 0.03 -9.82
N ASP A 114 4.40 0.78 -10.90
CA ASP A 114 5.41 0.88 -11.92
C ASP A 114 6.65 1.62 -11.38
N LEU A 115 7.78 0.91 -11.22
CA LEU A 115 9.01 1.50 -10.68
C LEU A 115 9.58 2.62 -11.56
N SER A 116 9.20 2.67 -12.83
CA SER A 116 9.63 3.74 -13.74
C SER A 116 8.80 5.02 -13.61
N LYS A 117 7.65 4.96 -12.91
CA LYS A 117 6.71 6.07 -12.78
C LYS A 117 6.48 6.49 -11.33
N GLY A 118 6.40 5.53 -10.41
CA GLY A 118 6.04 5.78 -9.02
C GLY A 118 7.11 6.56 -8.25
N GLU A 119 6.65 7.51 -7.46
CA GLU A 119 7.46 8.34 -6.57
C GLU A 119 7.53 7.74 -5.16
N PRO A 120 8.69 7.79 -4.48
CA PRO A 120 8.79 7.44 -3.06
C PRO A 120 7.90 8.34 -2.18
N VAL A 121 7.03 7.74 -1.37
CA VAL A 121 6.14 8.52 -0.46
C VAL A 121 6.34 8.19 1.02
N LEU A 122 6.81 6.99 1.35
CA LEU A 122 7.14 6.60 2.73
C LEU A 122 8.18 5.49 2.79
N VAL A 123 8.69 5.21 3.99
CA VAL A 123 9.49 4.00 4.30
C VAL A 123 8.67 3.13 5.24
N ASP A 124 8.64 1.83 4.97
CA ASP A 124 7.97 0.83 5.81
C ASP A 124 8.99 -0.11 6.47
N PHE A 125 9.02 -0.10 7.80
CA PHE A 125 9.79 -1.04 8.63
C PHE A 125 8.86 -2.15 9.11
N VAL A 126 9.04 -3.35 8.54
CA VAL A 126 8.33 -4.57 8.93
C VAL A 126 9.14 -5.27 10.01
N CYS A 127 8.56 -5.43 11.18
CA CYS A 127 9.16 -6.10 12.32
C CYS A 127 8.72 -7.57 12.38
N ALA A 128 9.62 -8.45 12.83
CA ALA A 128 9.20 -9.77 13.28
C ALA A 128 8.42 -9.63 14.59
N GLY A 129 7.28 -10.32 14.69
CA GLY A 129 6.49 -10.45 15.92
C GLY A 129 7.16 -11.37 16.94
#